data_AF-A0A426TQF5-F1
#
_entry.id   AF-A0A426TQF5-F1
#
_cell.length_a   1.000
_cell.length_b   1.000
_cell.length_c   1.000
_cell.angle_alpha   90.00
_cell.angle_beta   90.00
_cell.angle_gamma   90.00
#
_symmetry.space_group_name_H-M   'P 1'
#
loop_
_entity.id
_entity.type
_entity.pdbx_description
1 polymer ?
#
loop_
_entity_poly.entity_id
_entity_poly.type
_entity_poly.pdbx_seq_one_letter_code
_entity_poly.pdbx_strand_id
1 'polypeptide(L)'
;MQGFLDFISFINSQLYTKALPRFEMMMMSANFSSIVGEFMAVSIPKYCHDLTKNQHHNGHPDLVPVNFYPNNAILHGTEGVEIKASRYTKGWQGHNPEDVWLMVFVFDSNRANDTEPRKFKFVTVLGAKLEQSDWRFSGRSAESRRTITASVTQSGFAKMTNNWIYRD
;
A
#
# COMPACT_ATOMS: atom_id res chain seq x y z
N MET A 1 2.82 -11.96 -3.52
CA MET A 1 3.89 -11.10 -4.11
C MET A 1 4.31 -11.56 -5.50
N GLN A 2 4.63 -12.85 -5.73
CA GLN A 2 5.08 -13.35 -7.05
C GLN A 2 4.18 -12.92 -8.22
N GLY A 3 2.86 -13.03 -8.09
CA GLY A 3 1.94 -12.60 -9.16
C GLY A 3 2.09 -11.14 -9.59
N PHE A 4 2.50 -10.22 -8.70
CA PHE A 4 2.78 -8.83 -9.08
C PHE A 4 4.12 -8.71 -9.81
N LEU A 5 5.13 -9.49 -9.39
CA LEU A 5 6.43 -9.55 -10.07
C LEU A 5 6.25 -10.05 -11.51
N ASP A 6 5.45 -11.10 -11.69
CA ASP A 6 5.14 -11.64 -13.02
C ASP A 6 4.38 -10.62 -13.87
N PHE A 7 3.38 -9.95 -13.28
CA PHE A 7 2.62 -8.89 -13.95
C PHE A 7 3.51 -7.73 -14.41
N ILE A 8 4.32 -7.15 -13.52
CA ILE A 8 5.14 -5.99 -13.88
C ILE A 8 6.28 -6.38 -14.83
N SER A 9 6.81 -7.59 -14.70
CA SER A 9 7.79 -8.14 -15.65
C SER A 9 7.16 -8.28 -17.03
N PHE A 10 5.97 -8.87 -17.14
CA PHE A 10 5.24 -9.01 -18.38
C PHE A 10 5.00 -7.65 -19.05
N ILE A 11 4.44 -6.68 -18.33
CA ILE A 11 4.15 -5.34 -18.86
C ILE A 11 5.43 -4.67 -19.36
N ASN A 12 6.49 -4.64 -18.54
CA ASN A 12 7.75 -3.99 -18.92
C ASN A 12 8.42 -4.69 -20.11
N SER A 13 8.33 -6.02 -20.21
CA SER A 13 8.80 -6.75 -21.40
C SER A 13 8.00 -6.34 -22.64
N GLN A 14 6.67 -6.23 -22.56
CA GLN A 14 5.86 -5.81 -23.71
C GLN A 14 6.16 -4.36 -24.13
N LEU A 15 6.25 -3.43 -23.17
CA LEU A 15 6.61 -2.03 -23.43
C LEU A 15 7.98 -1.92 -24.11
N TYR A 16 8.95 -2.71 -23.66
CA TYR A 16 10.28 -2.76 -24.26
C TYR A 16 10.24 -3.20 -25.74
N THR A 17 9.42 -4.20 -26.12
CA THR A 17 9.27 -4.61 -27.54
C THR A 17 8.71 -3.50 -28.44
N LYS A 18 8.09 -2.47 -27.84
CA LYS A 18 7.52 -1.31 -28.55
C LYS A 18 8.36 -0.04 -28.38
N ALA A 19 9.57 -0.16 -27.84
CA ALA A 19 10.44 0.98 -27.51
C ALA A 19 9.75 2.03 -26.61
N LEU A 20 8.84 1.60 -25.74
CA LEU A 20 8.18 2.45 -24.77
C LEU A 20 8.94 2.43 -23.43
N PRO A 21 8.90 3.52 -22.64
CA PRO A 21 9.47 3.55 -21.30
C PRO A 21 8.85 2.48 -20.40
N ARG A 22 9.57 2.12 -19.33
CA ARG A 22 9.06 1.20 -18.30
C ARG A 22 7.80 1.78 -17.66
N PHE A 23 6.87 0.91 -17.30
CA PHE A 23 5.55 1.30 -16.80
C PHE A 23 5.64 2.22 -15.58
N GLU A 24 6.48 1.86 -14.61
CA GLU A 24 6.69 2.62 -13.38
C GLU A 24 7.32 4.00 -13.60
N MET A 25 7.96 4.24 -14.75
CA MET A 25 8.59 5.52 -15.10
C MET A 25 7.59 6.52 -15.71
N MET A 26 6.48 6.04 -16.26
CA MET A 26 5.45 6.87 -16.89
C MET A 26 4.41 7.40 -15.90
N MET A 27 4.43 6.93 -14.66
CA MET A 27 3.38 7.17 -13.68
C MET A 27 3.83 8.11 -12.55
N MET A 28 2.87 8.89 -12.03
CA MET A 28 3.05 9.53 -10.73
C MET A 28 3.32 8.47 -9.66
N SER A 29 4.20 8.79 -8.71
CA SER A 29 4.60 7.84 -7.66
C SER A 29 3.42 7.31 -6.85
N ALA A 30 2.44 8.18 -6.53
CA ALA A 30 1.23 7.77 -5.83
C ALA A 30 0.43 6.73 -6.62
N ASN A 31 0.22 6.95 -7.92
CA ASN A 31 -0.55 6.03 -8.76
C ASN A 31 0.13 4.66 -8.84
N PHE A 32 1.46 4.62 -8.98
CA PHE A 32 2.17 3.34 -9.06
C PHE A 32 2.10 2.58 -7.72
N SER A 33 2.28 3.29 -6.59
CA SER A 33 2.04 2.72 -5.26
C SER A 33 0.61 2.19 -5.11
N SER A 34 -0.41 2.91 -5.59
CA SER A 34 -1.80 2.46 -5.55
C SER A 34 -2.00 1.17 -6.36
N ILE A 35 -1.39 1.03 -7.54
CA ILE A 35 -1.46 -0.22 -8.32
C ILE A 35 -0.87 -1.40 -7.54
N VAL A 36 0.29 -1.21 -6.89
CA VAL A 36 0.89 -2.27 -6.06
C VAL A 36 -0.04 -2.65 -4.91
N GLY A 37 -0.59 -1.65 -4.19
CA GLY A 37 -1.52 -1.88 -3.08
C GLY A 37 -2.79 -2.60 -3.50
N GLU A 38 -3.44 -2.14 -4.57
CA GLU A 38 -4.63 -2.77 -5.15
C GLU A 38 -4.37 -4.21 -5.58
N PHE A 39 -3.22 -4.48 -6.21
CA PHE A 39 -2.85 -5.84 -6.58
C PHE A 39 -2.71 -6.72 -5.35
N MET A 40 -2.13 -6.21 -4.25
CA MET A 40 -2.02 -6.97 -3.00
C MET A 40 -3.39 -7.21 -2.38
N ALA A 41 -4.26 -6.20 -2.34
CA ALA A 41 -5.62 -6.31 -1.82
C ALA A 41 -6.45 -7.39 -2.55
N VAL A 42 -6.33 -7.50 -3.88
CA VAL A 42 -7.03 -8.56 -4.62
C VAL A 42 -6.33 -9.92 -4.57
N SER A 43 -5.05 -9.95 -4.20
CA SER A 43 -4.25 -11.18 -4.20
C SER A 43 -4.23 -11.89 -2.84
N ILE A 44 -4.25 -11.15 -1.73
CA ILE A 44 -4.23 -11.72 -0.38
C ILE A 44 -5.41 -12.70 -0.14
N PRO A 45 -6.66 -12.37 -0.50
CA PRO A 45 -7.81 -13.27 -0.32
C PRO A 45 -7.68 -14.62 -1.04
N LYS A 46 -6.82 -14.73 -2.05
CA LYS A 46 -6.54 -16.00 -2.75
C LYS A 46 -5.77 -16.99 -1.87
N TYR A 47 -5.08 -16.51 -0.85
CA TYR A 47 -4.22 -17.30 0.05
C TYR A 47 -4.61 -17.18 1.53
N CYS A 48 -5.48 -16.22 1.89
CA CYS A 48 -6.02 -16.04 3.23
C CYS A 48 -7.55 -15.95 3.12
N HIS A 49 -8.23 -17.04 3.45
CA HIS A 49 -9.69 -17.15 3.27
C HIS A 49 -10.51 -16.43 4.34
N ASP A 50 -9.86 -15.98 5.42
CA ASP A 50 -10.52 -15.22 6.49
C ASP A 50 -10.67 -13.72 6.16
N LEU A 51 -9.97 -13.25 5.11
CA LEU A 51 -10.02 -11.88 4.62
C LEU A 51 -10.56 -11.82 3.19
N THR A 52 -11.32 -10.78 2.89
CA THR A 52 -11.76 -10.44 1.54
C THR A 52 -11.57 -8.97 1.27
N LYS A 53 -11.47 -8.58 -0.01
CA LYS A 53 -11.48 -7.15 -0.38
C LYS A 53 -12.80 -6.53 0.04
N ASN A 54 -12.72 -5.35 0.66
CA ASN A 54 -13.88 -4.53 0.99
C ASN A 54 -14.67 -4.22 -0.29
N GLN A 55 -15.94 -4.61 -0.33
CA GLN A 55 -16.81 -4.46 -1.50
C GLN A 55 -17.42 -3.06 -1.60
N HIS A 56 -17.23 -2.20 -0.59
CA HIS A 56 -17.63 -0.80 -0.68
C HIS A 56 -16.64 0.00 -1.53
N HIS A 57 -17.14 0.77 -2.49
CA HIS A 57 -16.29 1.68 -3.27
C HIS A 57 -15.61 2.70 -2.34
N ASN A 58 -14.28 2.78 -2.39
CA ASN A 58 -13.46 3.59 -1.48
C ASN A 58 -13.72 3.29 0.01
N GLY A 59 -14.06 2.04 0.34
CA GLY A 59 -14.20 1.60 1.72
C GLY A 59 -12.84 1.50 2.43
N HIS A 60 -12.86 1.73 3.73
CA HIS A 60 -11.72 1.54 4.62
C HIS A 60 -12.11 0.59 5.77
N PRO A 61 -11.29 -0.39 6.14
CA PRO A 61 -10.00 -0.76 5.52
C PRO A 61 -10.15 -1.49 4.17
N ASP A 62 -9.05 -1.61 3.42
CA ASP A 62 -9.00 -2.29 2.10
C ASP A 62 -9.44 -3.76 2.12
N LEU A 63 -9.03 -4.49 3.16
CA LEU A 63 -9.44 -5.87 3.42
C LEU A 63 -10.29 -5.92 4.67
N VAL A 64 -11.37 -6.69 4.65
CA VAL A 64 -12.25 -6.92 5.80
C VAL A 64 -12.36 -8.41 6.10
N PRO A 65 -12.65 -8.80 7.37
CA PRO A 65 -12.92 -10.19 7.69
C PRO A 65 -14.18 -10.68 6.96
N VAL A 66 -14.11 -11.91 6.44
CA VAL A 66 -15.22 -12.51 5.69
C VAL A 66 -16.46 -12.63 6.58
N ASN A 67 -17.59 -12.16 6.06
CA ASN A 67 -18.92 -12.13 6.66
C ASN A 67 -19.03 -11.32 7.96
N PHE A 68 -18.04 -10.50 8.32
CA PHE A 68 -18.10 -9.63 9.49
C PHE A 68 -18.99 -8.39 9.25
N TYR A 69 -18.81 -7.73 8.11
CA TYR A 69 -19.68 -6.63 7.67
C TYR A 69 -20.74 -7.13 6.68
N PRO A 70 -21.94 -6.51 6.62
CA PRO A 70 -22.95 -6.83 5.61
C PRO A 70 -22.36 -6.80 4.20
N ASN A 71 -22.50 -7.90 3.45
CA ASN A 71 -21.96 -8.06 2.09
C ASN A 71 -20.44 -7.86 1.97
N ASN A 72 -19.68 -7.96 3.07
CA ASN A 72 -18.26 -7.61 3.12
C ASN A 72 -17.97 -6.18 2.65
N ALA A 73 -18.90 -5.25 2.92
CA ALA A 73 -18.85 -3.87 2.48
C ALA A 73 -19.01 -2.92 3.66
N ILE A 74 -18.06 -2.00 3.81
CA ILE A 74 -18.16 -0.91 4.80
C ILE A 74 -17.43 0.33 4.29
N LEU A 75 -18.03 1.50 4.46
CA LEU A 75 -17.37 2.76 4.10
C LEU A 75 -16.19 3.05 5.03
N HIS A 76 -16.39 2.94 6.34
CA HIS A 76 -15.36 3.08 7.36
C HIS A 76 -15.62 2.08 8.49
N GLY A 77 -14.70 1.13 8.66
CA GLY A 77 -14.78 0.04 9.62
C GLY A 77 -13.54 -0.02 10.50
N THR A 78 -13.69 -0.63 11.68
CA THR A 78 -12.60 -0.80 12.66
C THR A 78 -11.89 -2.14 12.54
N GLU A 79 -12.50 -3.10 11.85
CA GLU A 79 -11.97 -4.46 11.65
C GLU A 79 -11.50 -4.66 10.22
N GLY A 80 -10.34 -5.28 10.06
CA GLY A 80 -9.72 -5.51 8.76
C GLY A 80 -8.32 -4.93 8.68
N VAL A 81 -7.76 -4.90 7.47
CA VAL A 81 -6.37 -4.53 7.17
C VAL A 81 -6.33 -3.50 6.07
N GLU A 82 -5.75 -2.33 6.38
CA GLU A 82 -5.43 -1.29 5.41
C GLU A 82 -4.09 -1.60 4.74
N ILE A 83 -4.05 -1.54 3.41
CA ILE A 83 -2.86 -1.83 2.63
C ILE A 83 -2.24 -0.53 2.11
N LYS A 84 -0.93 -0.42 2.26
CA LYS A 84 -0.14 0.61 1.60
C LYS A 84 1.02 -0.03 0.86
N ALA A 85 1.44 0.61 -0.21
CA ALA A 85 2.70 0.28 -0.88
C ALA A 85 3.57 1.53 -1.00
N SER A 86 4.87 1.39 -0.78
CA SER A 86 5.77 2.52 -0.69
C SER A 86 7.16 2.20 -1.23
N ARG A 87 7.80 3.20 -1.84
CA ARG A 87 9.23 3.17 -2.14
C ARG A 87 10.09 3.57 -0.94
N TYR A 88 9.47 4.18 0.06
CA TYR A 88 10.13 4.66 1.26
C TYR A 88 10.02 3.62 2.36
N THR A 89 11.13 3.38 3.04
CA THR A 89 11.25 2.42 4.15
C THR A 89 10.62 2.93 5.45
N LYS A 90 10.18 4.19 5.50
CA LYS A 90 9.52 4.82 6.65
C LYS A 90 8.73 6.06 6.21
N GLY A 91 8.00 6.67 7.15
CA GLY A 91 7.24 7.90 6.91
C GLY A 91 5.96 7.67 6.11
N TRP A 92 5.36 6.48 6.24
CA TRP A 92 4.10 6.15 5.58
C TRP A 92 2.96 7.00 6.11
N GLN A 93 2.00 7.30 5.23
CA GLN A 93 0.91 8.21 5.52
C GLN A 93 -0.43 7.53 5.31
N GLY A 94 -1.34 7.74 6.26
CA GLY A 94 -2.77 7.52 6.14
C GLY A 94 -3.50 8.85 5.96
N HIS A 95 -4.82 8.80 5.81
CA HIS A 95 -5.65 10.00 5.72
C HIS A 95 -5.91 10.61 7.10
N ASN A 96 -6.18 9.77 8.11
CA ASN A 96 -6.49 10.18 9.47
C ASN A 96 -5.68 9.37 10.49
N PRO A 97 -5.47 9.90 11.71
CA PRO A 97 -5.10 9.09 12.86
C PRO A 97 -6.25 8.14 13.16
N GLU A 98 -6.02 6.84 13.07
CA GLU A 98 -7.05 5.84 13.31
C GLU A 98 -6.46 4.54 13.85
N ASP A 99 -7.28 3.80 14.58
CA ASP A 99 -6.93 2.47 15.06
C ASP A 99 -7.14 1.49 13.90
N VAL A 100 -6.06 0.95 13.35
CA VAL A 100 -6.14 0.12 12.13
C VAL A 100 -4.98 -0.87 12.05
N TRP A 101 -5.23 -2.07 11.53
CA TRP A 101 -4.13 -2.91 11.07
C TRP A 101 -3.58 -2.34 9.77
N LEU A 102 -2.38 -1.77 9.83
CA LEU A 102 -1.70 -1.24 8.66
C LEU A 102 -0.69 -2.28 8.16
N MET A 103 -0.79 -2.65 6.89
CA MET A 103 0.17 -3.51 6.19
C MET A 103 0.86 -2.72 5.07
N VAL A 104 2.18 -2.58 5.16
CA VAL A 104 2.97 -1.81 4.18
C VAL A 104 3.88 -2.73 3.38
N PHE A 105 3.70 -2.73 2.07
CA PHE A 105 4.59 -3.35 1.09
C PHE A 105 5.63 -2.33 0.63
N VAL A 106 6.86 -2.46 1.12
CA VAL A 106 7.98 -1.63 0.67
C VAL A 106 8.60 -2.28 -0.57
N PHE A 107 8.81 -1.50 -1.62
CA PHE A 107 9.38 -1.98 -2.88
C PHE A 107 10.46 -1.04 -3.43
N ASP A 108 11.34 -1.62 -4.25
CA ASP A 108 12.27 -0.89 -5.11
C ASP A 108 11.88 -1.09 -6.58
N SER A 109 11.99 -0.03 -7.37
CA SER A 109 11.81 -0.06 -8.82
C SER A 109 12.26 1.25 -9.45
N ASN A 110 12.23 1.35 -10.78
CA ASN A 110 12.60 2.59 -11.44
C ASN A 110 11.66 3.76 -11.11
N ARG A 111 12.21 4.98 -11.18
CA ARG A 111 11.52 6.27 -11.07
C ARG A 111 11.58 7.01 -12.41
N ALA A 112 10.75 8.03 -12.59
CA ALA A 112 10.68 8.81 -13.82
C ALA A 112 12.04 9.37 -14.30
N ASN A 113 12.94 9.72 -13.36
CA ASN A 113 14.25 10.31 -13.68
C ASN A 113 15.40 9.29 -13.70
N ASP A 114 15.12 8.00 -13.50
CA ASP A 114 16.17 6.98 -13.58
C ASP A 114 16.57 6.75 -15.04
N THR A 115 17.87 6.59 -15.29
CA THR A 115 18.40 6.29 -16.63
C THR A 115 18.68 4.80 -16.83
N GLU A 116 19.03 4.09 -15.76
CA GLU A 116 19.39 2.67 -15.80
C GLU A 116 18.21 1.78 -15.37
N PRO A 117 17.91 0.70 -16.11
CA PRO A 117 16.83 -0.21 -15.76
C PRO A 117 17.16 -0.98 -14.47
N ARG A 118 16.20 -1.03 -13.55
CA ARG A 118 16.25 -1.80 -12.31
C ARG A 118 15.09 -2.77 -12.24
N LYS A 119 15.35 -3.96 -11.71
CA LYS A 119 14.30 -4.94 -11.48
C LYS A 119 13.39 -4.45 -10.36
N PHE A 120 12.08 -4.55 -10.54
CA PHE A 120 11.14 -4.35 -9.45
C PHE A 120 11.38 -5.46 -8.41
N LYS A 121 11.44 -5.09 -7.13
CA LYS A 121 11.46 -6.07 -6.03
C LYS A 121 10.72 -5.56 -4.81
N PHE A 122 10.09 -6.47 -4.07
CA PHE A 122 9.66 -6.17 -2.70
C PHE A 122 10.88 -6.24 -1.80
N VAL A 123 11.04 -5.25 -0.92
CA VAL A 123 12.17 -5.11 0.00
C VAL A 123 11.77 -5.60 1.40
N THR A 124 10.60 -5.17 1.87
CA THR A 124 10.05 -5.65 3.14
C THR A 124 8.53 -5.53 3.14
N VAL A 125 7.87 -6.42 3.88
CA VAL A 125 6.45 -6.28 4.22
C VAL A 125 6.35 -6.21 5.74
N LEU A 126 5.68 -5.18 6.23
CA LEU A 126 5.52 -4.92 7.65
C LEU A 126 4.03 -4.78 7.95
N GLY A 127 3.57 -5.34 9.06
CA GLY A 127 2.16 -5.25 9.43
C GLY A 127 1.98 -5.13 10.93
N ALA A 128 1.20 -4.18 11.43
CA ALA A 128 0.84 -4.13 12.85
C ALA A 128 -0.47 -3.36 13.05
N LYS A 129 -1.14 -3.60 14.18
CA LYS A 129 -2.20 -2.72 14.65
C LYS A 129 -1.57 -1.42 15.14
N LEU A 130 -1.90 -0.33 14.47
CA LEU A 130 -1.58 1.02 14.91
C LEU A 130 -2.77 1.59 15.67
N GLU A 131 -2.47 2.43 16.65
CA GLU A 131 -3.46 3.20 17.40
C GLU A 131 -3.35 4.67 16.98
N GLN A 132 -4.36 5.50 17.27
CA GLN A 132 -4.32 6.94 16.99
C GLN A 132 -3.02 7.64 17.47
N SER A 133 -2.46 7.18 18.60
CA SER A 133 -1.20 7.69 19.17
C SER A 133 0.05 7.37 18.35
N ASP A 134 -0.02 6.39 17.45
CA ASP A 134 1.06 6.02 16.52
C ASP A 134 1.08 6.88 15.26
N TRP A 135 0.22 7.90 15.19
CA TRP A 135 0.13 8.82 14.08
C TRP A 135 0.42 10.26 14.49
N ARG A 136 1.07 10.99 13.60
CA ARG A 136 1.22 12.44 13.67
C ARG A 136 0.33 13.08 12.62
N PHE A 137 -0.76 13.69 13.07
CA PHE A 137 -1.65 14.44 12.18
C PHE A 137 -0.93 15.64 11.57
N SER A 138 -1.10 15.79 10.26
CA SER A 138 -0.67 16.94 9.47
C SER A 138 -1.90 17.50 8.76
N GLY A 139 -2.51 18.49 9.40
CA GLY A 139 -3.64 19.23 8.84
C GLY A 139 -3.25 20.05 7.61
N ARG A 140 -4.19 20.84 7.12
CA ARG A 140 -3.97 21.75 5.98
C ARG A 140 -4.20 23.21 6.42
N SER A 141 -3.42 24.13 5.85
CA SER A 141 -3.78 25.56 5.90
C SER A 141 -4.95 25.85 4.96
N ALA A 142 -5.53 27.05 5.06
CA ALA A 142 -6.65 27.47 4.23
C ALA A 142 -6.28 27.53 2.72
N GLU A 143 -5.02 27.83 2.40
CA GLU A 143 -4.50 27.97 1.04
C GLU A 143 -4.02 26.61 0.46
N SER A 144 -3.89 25.60 1.31
CA SER A 144 -3.36 24.30 0.90
C SER A 144 -4.43 23.48 0.18
N ARG A 145 -4.12 23.09 -1.06
CA ARG A 145 -4.90 22.11 -1.84
C ARG A 145 -4.58 20.65 -1.50
N ARG A 146 -3.69 20.40 -0.53
CA ARG A 146 -3.33 19.03 -0.13
C ARG A 146 -4.45 18.41 0.70
N THR A 147 -4.65 17.11 0.51
CA THR A 147 -5.43 16.28 1.43
C THR A 147 -4.75 16.28 2.80
N ILE A 148 -5.54 16.30 3.87
CA ILE A 148 -5.02 16.05 5.21
C ILE A 148 -4.37 14.67 5.25
N THR A 149 -3.32 14.53 6.06
CA THR A 149 -2.60 13.27 6.21
C THR A 149 -2.23 13.02 7.66
N ALA A 150 -2.04 11.76 8.00
CA ALA A 150 -1.48 11.33 9.26
C ALA A 150 -0.26 10.48 8.96
N SER A 151 0.91 10.85 9.48
CA SER A 151 2.16 10.12 9.23
C SER A 151 2.47 9.19 10.39
N VAL A 152 2.88 7.96 10.11
CA VAL A 152 3.30 7.00 11.14
C VAL A 152 4.48 7.57 11.93
N THR A 153 4.36 7.59 13.26
CA THR A 153 5.39 8.07 14.19
C THR A 153 6.48 7.01 14.41
N GLN A 154 7.47 7.33 15.25
CA GLN A 154 8.49 6.36 15.65
C GLN A 154 7.91 5.17 16.41
N SER A 155 6.86 5.35 17.23
CA SER A 155 6.24 4.24 17.96
C SER A 155 5.52 3.29 17.01
N GLY A 156 4.72 3.83 16.09
CA GLY A 156 4.06 3.04 15.05
C GLY A 156 5.06 2.31 14.16
N PHE A 157 6.12 3.00 13.75
CA PHE A 157 7.21 2.39 12.97
C PHE A 157 7.88 1.24 13.74
N ALA A 158 8.11 1.40 15.05
CA ALA A 158 8.67 0.34 15.89
C ALA A 158 7.72 -0.87 16.02
N LYS A 159 6.41 -0.63 16.23
CA LYS A 159 5.39 -1.70 16.23
C LYS A 159 5.44 -2.51 14.93
N MET A 160 5.45 -1.81 13.79
CA MET A 160 5.47 -2.46 12.47
C MET A 160 6.77 -3.20 12.17
N THR A 161 7.93 -2.62 12.52
CA THR A 161 9.23 -3.26 12.24
C THR A 161 9.50 -4.47 13.14
N ASN A 162 9.00 -4.46 14.37
CA ASN A 162 9.03 -5.62 15.27
C ASN A 162 8.12 -6.75 14.79
N ASN A 163 7.06 -6.44 14.04
CA ASN A 163 6.12 -7.41 13.47
C ASN A 163 6.28 -7.52 11.94
N TRP A 164 7.50 -7.78 11.49
CA TRP A 164 7.79 -7.95 10.07
C TRP A 164 7.21 -9.27 9.53
N ILE A 165 6.75 -9.24 8.28
CA ILE A 165 6.16 -10.38 7.57
C ILE A 165 7.14 -10.91 6.51
N TYR A 166 7.85 -10.01 5.83
CA TYR A 166 8.84 -10.35 4.82
C TYR A 166 10.02 -9.37 4.85
N ARG A 167 11.23 -9.87 4.59
CA ARG A 167 12.46 -9.09 4.36
C ARG A 167 13.31 -9.81 3.31
N ASP A 168 13.75 -9.07 2.29
CA ASP A 168 14.74 -9.47 1.28
C ASP A 168 16.16 -9.40 1.83
#